data_AF-A0A2P8B2K5-F1
#
_entry.id   AF-A0A2P8B2K5-F1
#
_cell.length_a   1.000
_cell.length_b   1.000
_cell.length_c   1.000
_cell.angle_alpha   90.00
_cell.angle_beta   90.00
_cell.angle_gamma   90.00
#
_symmetry.space_group_name_H-M   'P 1'
#
loop_
_entity.id
_entity.type
_entity.pdbx_description
1 polymer ?
#
loop_
_entity_poly.entity_id
_entity_poly.type
_entity_poly.pdbx_seq_one_letter_code
_entity_poly.pdbx_strand_id
1 'polypeptide(L)'
;MKRVRFVARAVSLAAVVLVGVGACALDPQGDGSGAAAPAPVGLTERASGASAPPTPEQPSPSPSAQPSRTATPKPSRSTTPKPATPKPSKSAGCAQGEHQKAVETYLTRLGGFGTLTVDGKQSAADCTAIKKFQSRYGISPAAGRAGATTYDVAKRLADTDTGRCRAGSGLTFCVDLTRQTVFAMRGGKVVMGPTVTRTGMAGYATPTGTYSVGGKNLREWSNPYEVWLPYWQRFNGGIGFHETTTYLHNPWIGSHGCVNLLHRDAVRLWELGSVGTRVVVFGHRPGT
;
A
#
# COMPACT_ATOMS: atom_id res chain seq x y z
N MET A 1 -49.17 28.06 -49.41
CA MET A 1 -47.95 27.82 -48.62
C MET A 1 -48.23 26.71 -47.61
N LYS A 2 -47.32 25.72 -47.51
CA LYS A 2 -47.20 24.61 -46.53
C LYS A 2 -48.42 23.66 -46.36
N ARG A 3 -48.40 22.54 -47.10
CA ARG A 3 -49.10 21.29 -46.73
C ARG A 3 -48.29 20.60 -45.63
N VAL A 4 -48.88 20.44 -44.45
CA VAL A 4 -48.33 19.63 -43.35
C VAL A 4 -48.88 18.20 -43.50
N ARG A 5 -48.01 17.24 -43.81
CA ARG A 5 -48.34 15.82 -43.81
C ARG A 5 -47.94 15.23 -42.45
N PHE A 6 -48.93 14.85 -41.65
CA PHE A 6 -48.72 14.01 -40.46
C PHE A 6 -48.36 12.59 -40.93
N VAL A 7 -47.14 12.14 -40.61
CA VAL A 7 -46.76 10.73 -40.74
C VAL A 7 -46.75 10.14 -39.35
N ALA A 8 -47.82 9.40 -39.02
CA ALA A 8 -47.86 8.57 -37.83
C ALA A 8 -46.92 7.37 -38.04
N ARG A 9 -45.85 7.28 -37.23
CA ARG A 9 -45.03 6.06 -37.14
C ARG A 9 -45.60 5.20 -36.02
N ALA A 10 -46.23 4.08 -36.40
CA ALA A 10 -46.63 3.03 -35.49
C ALA A 10 -45.37 2.37 -34.90
N VAL A 11 -45.30 2.29 -33.57
CA VAL A 11 -44.29 1.53 -32.83
C VAL A 11 -44.91 0.20 -32.46
N SER A 12 -44.47 -0.88 -33.10
CA SER A 12 -44.84 -2.25 -32.72
C SER A 12 -43.98 -2.68 -31.54
N LEU A 13 -44.56 -2.73 -30.32
CA LEU A 13 -43.97 -3.45 -29.19
C LEU A 13 -44.21 -4.95 -29.39
N ALA A 14 -43.13 -5.73 -29.55
CA ALA A 14 -43.18 -7.17 -29.38
C ALA A 14 -43.04 -7.49 -27.88
N ALA A 15 -44.14 -7.90 -27.24
CA ALA A 15 -44.13 -8.46 -25.90
C ALA A 15 -43.82 -9.96 -25.98
N VAL A 16 -42.63 -10.36 -25.50
CA VAL A 16 -42.31 -11.78 -25.30
C VAL A 16 -42.70 -12.13 -23.87
N VAL A 17 -43.76 -12.93 -23.74
CA VAL A 17 -44.20 -13.54 -22.49
C VAL A 17 -43.70 -14.98 -22.48
N LEU A 18 -42.79 -15.31 -21.56
CA LEU A 18 -42.45 -16.69 -21.20
C LEU A 18 -42.76 -16.87 -19.72
N VAL A 19 -43.80 -17.64 -19.43
CA VAL A 19 -44.23 -18.05 -18.08
C VAL A 19 -44.51 -19.54 -18.10
N GLY A 20 -44.05 -20.26 -17.06
CA GLY A 20 -44.49 -21.62 -16.70
C GLY A 20 -43.36 -22.64 -16.69
N VAL A 21 -42.55 -22.80 -15.63
CA VAL A 21 -42.80 -23.54 -14.36
C VAL A 21 -42.77 -25.07 -14.53
N GLY A 22 -41.88 -25.73 -13.77
CA GLY A 22 -41.92 -27.19 -13.55
C GLY A 22 -40.65 -27.73 -12.88
N ALA A 23 -40.70 -27.86 -11.54
CA ALA A 23 -39.72 -28.56 -10.72
C ALA A 23 -40.21 -30.00 -10.38
N CYS A 24 -39.31 -30.79 -9.76
CA CYS A 24 -39.44 -32.18 -9.24
C CYS A 24 -39.08 -33.28 -10.28
N ALA A 25 -38.31 -34.35 -10.02
CA ALA A 25 -37.69 -34.91 -8.80
C ALA A 25 -36.63 -36.00 -9.15
N LEU A 26 -35.67 -36.21 -8.23
CA LEU A 26 -35.04 -37.45 -7.71
C LEU A 26 -34.63 -38.64 -8.63
N ASP A 27 -33.30 -38.90 -8.65
CA ASP A 27 -32.50 -40.15 -8.42
C ASP A 27 -33.08 -41.58 -8.67
N PRO A 28 -32.27 -42.63 -9.06
CA PRO A 28 -31.06 -43.08 -8.32
C PRO A 28 -29.90 -43.85 -9.02
N GLN A 29 -28.75 -43.89 -8.31
CA GLN A 29 -27.74 -44.97 -8.07
C GLN A 29 -26.85 -45.60 -9.17
N GLY A 30 -25.56 -45.78 -8.81
CA GLY A 30 -24.61 -46.71 -9.43
C GLY A 30 -23.11 -46.56 -9.05
N ASP A 31 -22.75 -46.94 -7.82
CA ASP A 31 -21.50 -47.53 -7.27
C ASP A 31 -20.06 -47.20 -7.78
N GLY A 32 -19.16 -46.95 -6.81
CA GLY A 32 -17.95 -47.78 -6.65
C GLY A 32 -16.54 -47.12 -6.59
N SER A 33 -15.97 -47.03 -5.37
CA SER A 33 -14.52 -47.08 -5.00
C SER A 33 -13.61 -45.88 -5.34
N GLY A 34 -13.19 -45.01 -4.39
CA GLY A 34 -12.09 -45.18 -3.41
C GLY A 34 -10.78 -44.52 -3.93
N ALA A 35 -10.06 -43.58 -3.30
CA ALA A 35 -9.85 -43.26 -1.90
C ALA A 35 -9.25 -41.84 -1.68
N ALA A 36 -9.49 -41.34 -0.46
CA ALA A 36 -8.76 -40.41 0.41
C ALA A 36 -8.35 -38.99 -0.05
N ALA A 37 -9.10 -38.00 0.45
CA ALA A 37 -8.63 -36.65 0.77
C ALA A 37 -8.57 -36.48 2.31
N PRO A 38 -7.61 -35.73 2.88
CA PRO A 38 -7.62 -35.43 4.30
C PRO A 38 -8.52 -34.23 4.62
N ALA A 39 -9.31 -34.37 5.68
CA ALA A 39 -10.20 -33.38 6.27
C ALA A 39 -9.49 -32.62 7.44
N PRO A 40 -10.06 -31.52 7.95
CA PRO A 40 -9.38 -30.48 8.70
C PRO A 40 -9.33 -30.77 10.21
N VAL A 41 -8.31 -30.24 10.88
CA VAL A 41 -8.20 -30.25 12.35
C VAL A 41 -8.94 -29.04 12.94
N GLY A 42 -9.98 -29.34 13.72
CA GLY A 42 -10.73 -28.38 14.52
C GLY A 42 -10.07 -28.09 15.87
N LEU A 43 -10.34 -26.89 16.36
CA LEU A 43 -10.08 -26.38 17.70
C LEU A 43 -10.95 -27.08 18.75
N THR A 44 -10.39 -27.42 19.91
CA THR A 44 -10.89 -27.07 21.25
C THR A 44 -10.00 -27.68 22.34
N GLU A 45 -9.45 -26.87 23.25
CA GLU A 45 -9.65 -27.11 24.69
C GLU A 45 -9.36 -25.88 25.55
N ARG A 46 -10.08 -25.84 26.67
CA ARG A 46 -10.40 -24.72 27.57
C ARG A 46 -9.28 -24.33 28.53
N ALA A 47 -9.34 -23.06 28.96
CA ALA A 47 -8.79 -22.58 30.22
C ALA A 47 -9.64 -23.02 31.43
N SER A 48 -9.01 -23.36 32.56
CA SER A 48 -9.40 -22.92 33.92
C SER A 48 -8.43 -23.50 34.97
N GLY A 49 -8.02 -22.69 35.96
CA GLY A 49 -7.32 -23.14 37.17
C GLY A 49 -6.46 -22.06 37.82
N ALA A 50 -7.03 -21.33 38.78
CA ALA A 50 -6.36 -20.32 39.60
C ALA A 50 -6.28 -20.73 41.08
N SER A 51 -5.30 -20.13 41.80
CA SER A 51 -5.17 -19.96 43.27
C SER A 51 -4.62 -21.16 44.06
N ALA A 52 -3.70 -21.08 45.04
CA ALA A 52 -2.98 -20.04 45.84
C ALA A 52 -1.81 -20.75 46.59
N PRO A 53 -1.16 -20.27 47.68
CA PRO A 53 -0.84 -18.92 48.22
C PRO A 53 0.69 -18.71 48.50
N PRO A 54 1.13 -17.55 49.05
CA PRO A 54 2.55 -17.22 49.28
C PRO A 54 3.07 -17.63 50.68
N THR A 55 4.39 -17.69 50.84
CA THR A 55 5.07 -17.93 52.13
C THR A 55 6.04 -16.77 52.46
N PRO A 56 6.20 -16.37 53.75
CA PRO A 56 6.72 -15.05 54.14
C PRO A 56 8.15 -15.02 54.76
N GLU A 57 8.63 -13.78 54.97
CA GLU A 57 9.59 -13.27 55.99
C GLU A 57 11.13 -13.21 55.74
N GLN A 58 11.60 -11.99 55.37
CA GLN A 58 12.51 -11.03 56.10
C GLN A 58 13.76 -11.51 56.93
N PRO A 59 14.69 -10.61 57.34
CA PRO A 59 15.53 -9.62 56.63
C PRO A 59 17.03 -9.63 57.10
N SER A 60 17.83 -8.68 56.57
CA SER A 60 19.28 -8.40 56.67
C SER A 60 19.99 -8.44 58.05
N PRO A 61 21.33 -8.27 58.07
CA PRO A 61 21.85 -6.96 58.54
C PRO A 61 23.06 -6.38 57.77
N SER A 62 23.13 -5.04 57.76
CA SER A 62 24.32 -4.21 57.49
C SER A 62 25.30 -4.21 58.67
N PRO A 63 26.52 -3.69 58.46
CA PRO A 63 27.22 -2.94 59.50
C PRO A 63 27.56 -1.48 59.11
N SER A 64 27.64 -0.68 60.17
CA SER A 64 27.73 0.78 60.31
C SER A 64 29.01 1.50 59.82
N ALA A 65 28.86 2.83 59.68
CA ALA A 65 29.85 3.92 59.62
C ALA A 65 30.82 3.95 60.84
N GLN A 66 31.95 4.68 60.95
CA GLN A 66 32.53 5.98 60.49
C GLN A 66 34.06 5.94 60.91
N PRO A 67 34.98 6.96 60.85
CA PRO A 67 34.83 8.39 60.55
C PRO A 67 35.88 9.08 59.63
N SER A 68 35.51 10.32 59.31
CA SER A 68 36.18 11.49 58.74
C SER A 68 37.71 11.63 58.85
N ARG A 69 38.33 12.13 57.78
CA ARG A 69 39.54 12.96 57.84
C ARG A 69 39.40 14.22 56.99
N THR A 70 39.61 15.33 57.67
CA THR A 70 39.62 16.72 57.21
C THR A 70 40.81 16.99 56.28
N ALA A 71 40.58 17.71 55.18
CA ALA A 71 41.65 18.40 54.45
C ALA A 71 41.15 19.76 53.94
N THR A 72 41.85 20.80 54.40
CA THR A 72 41.68 22.25 54.21
C THR A 72 41.98 22.69 52.75
N PRO A 73 41.40 23.81 52.24
CA PRO A 73 41.44 24.16 50.81
C PRO A 73 42.67 25.00 50.41
N LYS A 74 43.11 24.86 49.15
CA LYS A 74 44.04 25.78 48.46
C LYS A 74 43.87 25.70 46.93
N PRO A 75 44.30 26.71 46.17
CA PRO A 75 43.52 27.82 45.65
C PRO A 75 43.04 27.60 44.20
N SER A 76 41.93 28.28 43.87
CA SER A 76 41.33 28.34 42.54
C SER A 76 42.32 28.88 41.49
N ARG A 77 42.71 28.02 40.54
CA ARG A 77 43.43 28.43 39.33
C ARG A 77 42.39 28.78 38.27
N SER A 78 42.34 30.06 37.93
CA SER A 78 41.53 30.64 36.86
C SER A 78 41.74 29.87 35.56
N THR A 79 40.72 29.11 35.13
CA THR A 79 40.70 28.43 33.83
C THR A 79 40.16 29.37 32.77
N THR A 80 41.03 29.76 31.86
CA THR A 80 40.73 30.43 30.59
C THR A 80 39.61 29.67 29.85
N PRO A 81 38.61 30.36 29.25
CA PRO A 81 37.54 29.68 28.54
C PRO A 81 38.07 28.95 27.30
N LYS A 82 37.87 27.62 27.27
CA LYS A 82 38.04 26.79 26.07
C LYS A 82 37.09 27.31 24.97
N PRO A 83 37.53 27.46 23.71
CA PRO A 83 36.65 27.84 22.61
C PRO A 83 35.46 26.88 22.57
N ALA A 84 34.25 27.43 22.64
CA ALA A 84 33.03 26.67 22.53
C ALA A 84 33.03 25.94 21.19
N THR A 85 32.98 24.61 21.22
CA THR A 85 32.54 23.82 20.07
C THR A 85 31.24 24.42 19.57
N PRO A 86 31.11 24.72 18.26
CA PRO A 86 29.89 25.29 17.74
C PRO A 86 28.74 24.33 18.05
N LYS A 87 27.80 24.82 18.86
CA LYS A 87 26.51 24.19 19.11
C LYS A 87 25.91 23.87 17.73
N PRO A 88 25.50 22.63 17.42
CA PRO A 88 24.90 22.34 16.12
C PRO A 88 23.71 23.29 15.97
N SER A 89 23.84 24.19 15.01
CA SER A 89 22.74 25.02 14.52
C SER A 89 21.57 24.07 14.32
N LYS A 90 20.53 24.20 15.15
CA LYS A 90 19.23 23.60 14.86
C LYS A 90 18.76 24.31 13.59
N SER A 91 19.13 23.77 12.43
CA SER A 91 18.56 24.22 11.18
C SER A 91 17.05 24.10 11.33
N ALA A 92 16.31 25.17 11.10
CA ALA A 92 14.85 25.19 11.04
C ALA A 92 14.28 24.36 9.85
N GLY A 93 15.03 23.36 9.39
CA GLY A 93 14.73 22.45 8.29
C GLY A 93 14.64 21.00 8.76
N CYS A 94 14.20 20.15 7.85
CA CYS A 94 14.11 18.71 8.05
C CYS A 94 15.49 18.10 8.34
N ALA A 95 15.53 16.90 8.91
CA ALA A 95 16.78 16.19 9.15
C ALA A 95 17.42 15.74 7.82
N GLN A 96 18.76 15.80 7.76
CA GLN A 96 19.55 15.22 6.66
C GLN A 96 19.23 13.72 6.51
N GLY A 97 18.99 13.29 5.27
CA GLY A 97 18.83 11.88 4.91
C GLY A 97 20.09 11.28 4.29
N GLU A 98 20.29 9.97 4.45
CA GLU A 98 21.40 9.22 3.86
C GLU A 98 21.33 9.13 2.32
N HIS A 99 20.14 9.38 1.74
CA HIS A 99 19.92 9.33 0.29
C HIS A 99 19.59 10.71 -0.31
N GLN A 100 19.97 11.79 0.36
CA GLN A 100 19.59 13.17 0.03
C GLN A 100 19.76 13.51 -1.46
N LYS A 101 20.98 13.36 -2.01
CA LYS A 101 21.28 13.66 -3.42
C LYS A 101 20.46 12.84 -4.41
N ALA A 102 20.25 11.56 -4.09
CA ALA A 102 19.49 10.67 -4.96
C ALA A 102 18.00 11.01 -4.95
N VAL A 103 17.44 11.32 -3.78
CA VAL A 103 16.05 11.79 -3.65
C VAL A 103 15.86 13.11 -4.41
N GLU A 104 16.74 14.10 -4.23
CA GLU A 104 16.71 15.36 -5.01
C GLU A 104 16.72 15.10 -6.52
N THR A 105 17.57 14.18 -6.98
CA THR A 105 17.67 13.78 -8.39
C THR A 105 16.34 13.20 -8.90
N TYR A 106 15.75 12.25 -8.18
CA TYR A 106 14.50 11.61 -8.59
C TYR A 106 13.31 12.57 -8.52
N LEU A 107 13.22 13.41 -7.48
CA LEU A 107 12.12 14.37 -7.36
C LEU A 107 12.19 15.45 -8.45
N THR A 108 13.39 15.89 -8.84
CA THR A 108 13.58 16.77 -9.99
C THR A 108 13.09 16.12 -11.29
N ARG A 109 13.40 14.84 -11.52
CA ARG A 109 12.92 14.08 -12.70
C ARG A 109 11.42 13.86 -12.70
N LEU A 110 10.83 13.56 -11.54
CA LEU A 110 9.39 13.32 -11.39
C LEU A 110 8.58 14.62 -11.53
N GLY A 111 9.15 15.75 -11.11
CA GLY A 111 8.48 17.05 -11.13
C GLY A 111 7.32 17.15 -10.14
N GLY A 112 6.68 18.33 -10.07
CA GLY A 112 5.48 18.56 -9.26
C GLY A 112 5.70 18.72 -7.75
N PHE A 113 6.94 18.56 -7.25
CA PHE A 113 7.28 18.70 -5.83
C PHE A 113 7.94 20.03 -5.47
N GLY A 114 8.23 20.89 -6.46
CA GLY A 114 8.94 22.16 -6.29
C GLY A 114 10.28 22.14 -7.01
N THR A 115 11.00 23.26 -6.99
CA THR A 115 12.36 23.37 -7.53
C THR A 115 13.35 22.88 -6.49
N LEU A 116 14.21 21.95 -6.87
CA LEU A 116 15.23 21.33 -6.02
C LEU A 116 16.62 21.60 -6.59
N THR A 117 17.57 21.83 -5.69
CA THR A 117 19.00 21.82 -6.02
C THR A 117 19.54 20.44 -5.74
N VAL A 118 20.22 19.82 -6.71
CA VAL A 118 20.80 18.47 -6.53
C VAL A 118 22.24 18.60 -6.01
N ASP A 119 22.39 18.85 -4.72
CA ASP A 119 23.70 19.01 -4.08
C ASP A 119 23.95 18.03 -2.91
N GLY A 120 22.94 17.25 -2.54
CA GLY A 120 23.00 16.28 -1.45
C GLY A 120 22.93 16.88 -0.05
N LYS A 121 22.59 18.16 0.09
CA LYS A 121 22.51 18.87 1.36
C LYS A 121 21.09 19.34 1.60
N GLN A 122 20.51 18.87 2.70
CA GLN A 122 19.16 19.25 3.09
C GLN A 122 19.01 20.76 3.28
N SER A 123 18.01 21.34 2.63
CA SER A 123 17.59 22.74 2.75
C SER A 123 16.09 22.86 3.10
N ALA A 124 15.62 24.09 3.32
CA ALA A 124 14.18 24.33 3.54
C ALA A 124 13.33 23.99 2.29
N ALA A 125 13.89 24.17 1.08
CA ALA A 125 13.24 23.82 -0.17
C ALA A 125 13.11 22.30 -0.30
N ASP A 126 14.19 21.55 -0.02
CA ASP A 126 14.17 20.08 -0.07
C ASP A 126 13.21 19.52 0.97
N CYS A 127 13.23 20.05 2.19
CA CYS A 127 12.34 19.67 3.27
C CYS A 127 10.87 19.80 2.84
N THR A 128 10.52 20.90 2.18
CA THR A 128 9.15 21.14 1.69
C THR A 128 8.78 20.16 0.58
N ALA A 129 9.66 19.97 -0.40
CA ALA A 129 9.41 19.08 -1.53
C ALA A 129 9.32 17.61 -1.10
N ILE A 130 10.22 17.15 -0.23
CA ILE A 130 10.24 15.78 0.27
C ILE A 130 9.02 15.51 1.15
N LYS A 131 8.59 16.48 1.98
CA LYS A 131 7.31 16.37 2.72
C LYS A 131 6.13 16.19 1.76
N LYS A 132 6.05 17.04 0.73
CA LYS A 132 4.99 16.96 -0.29
C LYS A 132 4.99 15.60 -1.01
N PHE A 133 6.17 15.09 -1.34
CA PHE A 133 6.36 13.76 -1.92
C PHE A 133 5.90 12.65 -0.97
N GLN A 134 6.37 12.65 0.27
CA GLN A 134 6.02 11.67 1.30
C GLN A 134 4.51 11.65 1.54
N SER A 135 3.88 12.82 1.69
CA SER A 135 2.43 12.94 1.84
C SER A 135 1.67 12.41 0.62
N ARG A 136 2.12 12.73 -0.60
CA ARG A 136 1.46 12.25 -1.84
C ARG A 136 1.46 10.73 -1.95
N TYR A 137 2.56 10.10 -1.55
CA TYR A 137 2.76 8.67 -1.67
C TYR A 137 2.63 7.92 -0.33
N GLY A 138 1.99 8.53 0.67
CA GLY A 138 1.61 7.86 1.92
C GLY A 138 2.78 7.35 2.75
N ILE A 139 3.96 7.97 2.67
CA ILE A 139 5.10 7.67 3.53
C ILE A 139 4.90 8.38 4.86
N SER A 140 4.88 7.62 5.96
CA SER A 140 4.60 8.13 7.30
C SER A 140 5.75 7.86 8.28
N PRO A 141 6.17 8.86 9.08
CA PRO A 141 5.75 10.26 9.03
C PRO A 141 6.30 10.99 7.79
N ALA A 142 5.58 12.00 7.30
CA ALA A 142 6.09 12.92 6.28
C ALA A 142 7.05 13.94 6.92
N ALA A 143 8.21 13.46 7.35
CA ALA A 143 9.21 14.23 8.09
C ALA A 143 10.18 15.04 7.20
N GLY A 144 10.08 14.91 5.87
CA GLY A 144 10.94 15.56 4.87
C GLY A 144 12.38 15.05 4.83
N ARG A 145 12.66 13.95 5.53
CA ARG A 145 13.96 13.27 5.51
C ARG A 145 14.07 12.36 4.29
N ALA A 146 15.15 12.50 3.52
CA ALA A 146 15.51 11.60 2.41
C ALA A 146 16.07 10.24 2.91
N GLY A 147 15.25 9.49 3.64
CA GLY A 147 15.60 8.17 4.15
C GLY A 147 15.28 7.03 3.18
N ALA A 148 15.64 5.80 3.54
CA ALA A 148 15.49 4.58 2.73
C ALA A 148 14.13 4.43 2.02
N THR A 149 13.01 4.52 2.74
CA THR A 149 11.66 4.40 2.13
C THR A 149 11.38 5.51 1.12
N THR A 150 11.81 6.74 1.41
CA THR A 150 11.62 7.88 0.49
C THR A 150 12.43 7.69 -0.78
N TYR A 151 13.68 7.26 -0.64
CA TYR A 151 14.55 6.91 -1.76
C TYR A 151 13.97 5.79 -2.61
N ASP A 152 13.57 4.67 -1.99
CA ASP A 152 13.02 3.52 -2.68
C ASP A 152 11.76 3.88 -3.49
N VAL A 153 10.81 4.58 -2.87
CA VAL A 153 9.59 5.02 -3.55
C VAL A 153 9.91 5.99 -4.70
N ALA A 154 10.80 6.97 -4.47
CA ALA A 154 11.16 7.95 -5.51
C ALA A 154 11.84 7.27 -6.70
N LYS A 155 12.77 6.35 -6.44
CA LYS A 155 13.44 5.54 -7.44
C LYS A 155 12.44 4.71 -8.24
N ARG A 156 11.58 3.93 -7.57
CA ARG A 156 10.62 3.04 -8.23
C ARG A 156 9.70 3.81 -9.16
N LEU A 157 9.17 4.95 -8.72
CA LEU A 157 8.32 5.81 -9.54
C LEU A 157 9.07 6.43 -10.73
N ALA A 158 10.27 6.96 -10.51
CA ALA A 158 11.05 7.62 -11.55
C ALA A 158 11.59 6.64 -12.61
N ASP A 159 11.79 5.39 -12.22
CA ASP A 159 12.29 4.33 -13.09
C ASP A 159 11.16 3.55 -13.78
N THR A 160 9.88 3.81 -13.48
CA THR A 160 8.73 3.13 -14.11
C THR A 160 8.71 3.42 -15.61
N ASP A 161 9.06 2.39 -16.38
CA ASP A 161 8.91 2.39 -17.84
C ASP A 161 7.48 2.00 -18.21
N THR A 162 6.67 3.02 -18.51
CA THR A 162 5.26 2.84 -18.87
C THR A 162 5.08 2.10 -20.21
N GLY A 163 6.07 2.12 -21.09
CA GLY A 163 6.02 1.44 -22.39
C GLY A 163 5.95 -0.08 -22.27
N ARG A 164 6.48 -0.65 -21.18
CA ARG A 164 6.44 -2.11 -20.93
C ARG A 164 5.04 -2.67 -20.79
N CYS A 165 4.06 -1.84 -20.44
CA CYS A 165 2.67 -2.27 -20.35
C CYS A 165 2.09 -2.70 -21.70
N ARG A 166 2.66 -2.23 -22.83
CA ARG A 166 2.15 -2.48 -24.19
C ARG A 166 0.63 -2.21 -24.28
N ALA A 167 0.22 -1.09 -23.70
CA ALA A 167 -1.17 -0.66 -23.71
C ALA A 167 -1.64 -0.46 -25.15
N GLY A 168 -2.82 -0.98 -25.47
CA GLY A 168 -3.45 -0.79 -26.77
C GLY A 168 -4.09 0.60 -26.92
N SER A 169 -5.06 0.70 -27.83
CA SER A 169 -5.84 1.93 -28.03
C SER A 169 -6.80 2.22 -26.86
N GLY A 170 -7.38 1.19 -26.25
CA GLY A 170 -8.32 1.29 -25.12
C GLY A 170 -7.66 1.68 -23.79
N LEU A 171 -8.50 2.01 -22.80
CA LEU A 171 -8.05 2.20 -21.42
C LEU A 171 -7.47 0.88 -20.88
N THR A 172 -6.23 0.95 -20.40
CA THR A 172 -5.50 -0.18 -19.81
C THR A 172 -4.94 0.22 -18.46
N PHE A 173 -5.23 -0.58 -17.43
CA PHE A 173 -4.56 -0.51 -16.13
C PHE A 173 -3.31 -1.37 -16.16
N CYS A 174 -2.20 -0.79 -15.76
CA CYS A 174 -0.87 -1.38 -15.86
C CYS A 174 -0.31 -1.58 -14.47
N VAL A 175 0.09 -2.82 -14.15
CA VAL A 175 0.69 -3.18 -12.86
C VAL A 175 2.11 -3.67 -13.11
N ASP A 176 3.10 -2.85 -12.76
CA ASP A 176 4.52 -3.23 -12.75
C ASP A 176 4.83 -3.86 -11.39
N LEU A 177 4.90 -5.20 -11.35
CA LEU A 177 5.23 -5.94 -10.14
C LEU A 177 6.68 -5.71 -9.70
N THR A 178 7.61 -5.50 -10.63
CA THR A 178 9.03 -5.29 -10.28
C THR A 178 9.24 -3.97 -9.56
N ARG A 179 8.54 -2.91 -9.96
CA ARG A 179 8.62 -1.59 -9.31
C ARG A 179 7.53 -1.37 -8.28
N GLN A 180 6.60 -2.30 -8.12
CA GLN A 180 5.43 -2.14 -7.26
C GLN A 180 4.73 -0.79 -7.55
N THR A 181 4.45 -0.55 -8.84
CA THR A 181 3.74 0.65 -9.31
C THR A 181 2.53 0.31 -10.16
N VAL A 182 1.50 1.14 -10.06
CA VAL A 182 0.30 1.09 -10.91
C VAL A 182 0.15 2.40 -11.67
N PHE A 183 -0.27 2.32 -12.92
CA PHE A 183 -0.59 3.46 -13.77
C PHE A 183 -1.72 3.09 -14.74
N ALA A 184 -2.29 4.08 -15.43
CA ALA A 184 -3.28 3.84 -16.47
C ALA A 184 -2.88 4.53 -17.77
N MET A 185 -3.10 3.82 -18.88
CA MET A 185 -2.81 4.30 -20.23
C MET A 185 -4.05 4.24 -21.12
N ARG A 186 -4.14 5.13 -22.10
CA ARG A 186 -5.15 5.12 -23.17
C ARG A 186 -4.54 5.68 -24.44
N GLY A 187 -4.68 4.97 -25.56
CA GLY A 187 -4.14 5.42 -26.85
C GLY A 187 -2.63 5.68 -26.81
N GLY A 188 -1.86 4.82 -26.14
CA GLY A 188 -0.41 4.99 -25.97
C GLY A 188 0.04 6.12 -25.03
N LYS A 189 -0.89 6.87 -24.42
CA LYS A 189 -0.60 7.97 -23.49
C LYS A 189 -0.94 7.60 -22.07
N VAL A 190 -0.15 8.11 -21.12
CA VAL A 190 -0.42 7.97 -19.68
C VAL A 190 -1.58 8.91 -19.29
N VAL A 191 -2.67 8.34 -18.77
CA VAL A 191 -3.85 9.10 -18.28
C VAL A 191 -3.93 9.15 -16.75
N MET A 192 -3.19 8.27 -16.08
CA MET A 192 -2.86 8.34 -14.66
C MET A 192 -1.39 7.94 -14.52
N GLY A 193 -0.57 8.87 -14.02
CA GLY A 193 0.85 8.64 -13.81
C GLY A 193 1.13 7.49 -12.82
N PRO A 194 2.35 6.93 -12.83
CA PRO A 194 2.76 5.94 -11.84
C PRO A 194 2.47 6.39 -10.40
N THR A 195 1.85 5.50 -9.65
CA THR A 195 1.73 5.59 -8.19
C THR A 195 2.19 4.29 -7.55
N VAL A 196 2.39 4.31 -6.23
CA VAL A 196 2.80 3.15 -5.45
C VAL A 196 1.67 2.14 -5.30
N THR A 197 2.04 0.87 -5.25
CA THR A 197 1.15 -0.22 -4.84
C THR A 197 1.89 -1.20 -3.94
N ARG A 198 1.15 -2.08 -3.27
CA ARG A 198 1.68 -3.31 -2.68
C ARG A 198 0.85 -4.48 -3.20
N THR A 199 1.50 -5.35 -3.96
CA THR A 199 0.90 -6.54 -4.58
C THR A 199 1.14 -7.78 -3.70
N GLY A 200 0.85 -8.98 -4.19
CA GLY A 200 1.00 -10.23 -3.43
C GLY A 200 2.38 -10.42 -2.82
N MET A 201 2.46 -10.85 -1.56
CA MET A 201 3.73 -11.20 -0.89
C MET A 201 4.18 -12.62 -1.22
N ALA A 202 5.30 -13.08 -0.65
CA ALA A 202 5.79 -14.44 -0.83
C ALA A 202 4.69 -15.45 -0.44
N GLY A 203 4.49 -16.48 -1.27
CA GLY A 203 3.37 -17.44 -1.11
C GLY A 203 2.01 -16.96 -1.65
N TYR A 204 1.88 -15.68 -2.00
CA TYR A 204 0.65 -15.06 -2.51
C TYR A 204 0.89 -14.17 -3.72
N ALA A 205 1.93 -14.46 -4.52
CA ALA A 205 2.35 -13.62 -5.64
C ALA A 205 1.18 -13.33 -6.59
N THR A 206 1.02 -12.06 -6.98
CA THR A 206 0.00 -11.66 -7.96
C THR A 206 0.37 -12.24 -9.33
N PRO A 207 -0.48 -13.07 -9.96
CA PRO A 207 -0.15 -13.68 -11.24
C PRO A 207 0.00 -12.63 -12.35
N THR A 208 1.05 -12.77 -13.17
CA THR A 208 1.21 -11.98 -14.39
C THR A 208 0.21 -12.41 -15.46
N GLY A 209 -0.22 -11.47 -16.29
CA GLY A 209 -1.14 -11.78 -17.38
C GLY A 209 -1.85 -10.54 -17.93
N THR A 210 -2.71 -10.78 -18.91
CA THR A 210 -3.68 -9.80 -19.38
C THR A 210 -5.07 -10.26 -18.95
N TYR A 211 -5.80 -9.36 -18.30
CA TYR A 211 -7.13 -9.59 -17.76
C TYR A 211 -8.07 -8.45 -18.14
N SER A 212 -9.30 -8.52 -17.68
CA SER A 212 -10.27 -7.44 -17.72
C SER A 212 -10.92 -7.27 -16.35
N VAL A 213 -11.27 -6.04 -15.98
CA VAL A 213 -12.08 -5.78 -14.78
C VAL A 213 -13.42 -6.48 -14.94
N GLY A 214 -13.68 -7.49 -14.11
CA GLY A 214 -14.87 -8.33 -14.16
C GLY A 214 -15.95 -7.98 -13.14
N GLY A 215 -15.75 -6.94 -12.34
CA GLY A 215 -16.71 -6.46 -11.34
C GLY A 215 -16.15 -5.29 -10.55
N LYS A 216 -17.03 -4.40 -10.09
CA LYS A 216 -16.67 -3.23 -9.29
C LYS A 216 -17.68 -3.05 -8.17
N ASN A 217 -17.19 -2.80 -6.95
CA ASN A 217 -18.02 -2.44 -5.80
C ASN A 217 -17.33 -1.29 -5.05
N LEU A 218 -18.10 -0.35 -4.49
CA LEU A 218 -17.52 0.70 -3.66
C LEU A 218 -16.92 0.14 -2.38
N ARG A 219 -17.47 -0.98 -1.89
CA ARG A 219 -17.05 -1.66 -0.67
C ARG A 219 -17.40 -3.15 -0.81
N GLU A 220 -16.38 -3.98 -0.95
CA GLU A 220 -16.51 -5.44 -1.09
C GLU A 220 -16.17 -6.13 0.23
N TRP A 221 -16.95 -7.13 0.65
CA TRP A 221 -16.59 -7.95 1.80
C TRP A 221 -15.69 -9.11 1.37
N SER A 222 -14.50 -9.21 1.95
CA SER A 222 -13.63 -10.35 1.73
C SER A 222 -13.96 -11.46 2.72
N ASN A 223 -14.66 -12.51 2.26
CA ASN A 223 -14.93 -13.68 3.09
C ASN A 223 -13.67 -14.34 3.70
N PRO A 224 -12.58 -14.61 2.95
CA PRO A 224 -11.43 -15.31 3.52
C PRO A 224 -10.58 -14.45 4.48
N TYR A 225 -10.73 -13.12 4.44
CA TYR A 225 -9.93 -12.19 5.27
C TYR A 225 -10.77 -11.34 6.21
N GLU A 226 -12.09 -11.58 6.24
CA GLU A 226 -13.09 -10.90 7.08
C GLU A 226 -12.90 -9.38 7.17
N VAL A 227 -12.68 -8.74 6.02
CA VAL A 227 -12.39 -7.30 5.94
C VAL A 227 -13.09 -6.66 4.75
N TRP A 228 -13.51 -5.41 4.93
CA TRP A 228 -14.04 -4.58 3.84
C TRP A 228 -12.91 -4.04 2.97
N LEU A 229 -13.07 -4.17 1.65
CA LEU A 229 -12.14 -3.71 0.62
C LEU A 229 -12.78 -2.52 -0.13
N PRO A 230 -12.38 -1.27 0.16
CA PRO A 230 -12.94 -0.09 -0.50
C PRO A 230 -12.44 0.03 -1.96
N TYR A 231 -13.30 0.57 -2.82
CA TYR A 231 -13.02 0.79 -4.26
C TYR A 231 -12.57 -0.49 -4.98
N TRP A 232 -13.24 -1.59 -4.67
CA TRP A 232 -12.96 -2.91 -5.22
C TRP A 232 -13.15 -2.96 -6.74
N GLN A 233 -12.15 -3.53 -7.44
CA GLN A 233 -12.19 -3.83 -8.87
C GLN A 233 -11.55 -5.20 -9.13
N ARG A 234 -12.37 -6.23 -9.27
CA ARG A 234 -11.94 -7.62 -9.52
C ARG A 234 -11.38 -7.76 -10.93
N PHE A 235 -10.26 -8.44 -11.12
CA PHE A 235 -9.76 -8.78 -12.46
C PHE A 235 -9.29 -10.23 -12.64
N ASN A 236 -9.03 -11.00 -11.58
CA ASN A 236 -8.63 -12.41 -11.69
C ASN A 236 -9.09 -13.22 -10.47
N GLY A 237 -10.15 -14.04 -10.58
CA GLY A 237 -10.66 -14.80 -9.44
C GLY A 237 -10.97 -13.89 -8.24
N GLY A 238 -10.34 -14.17 -7.09
CA GLY A 238 -10.43 -13.33 -5.88
C GLY A 238 -9.46 -12.14 -5.84
N ILE A 239 -8.72 -11.85 -6.91
CA ILE A 239 -7.71 -10.79 -7.00
C ILE A 239 -8.29 -9.54 -7.68
N GLY A 240 -8.03 -8.39 -7.07
CA GLY A 240 -8.47 -7.10 -7.58
C GLY A 240 -7.68 -5.93 -7.03
N PHE A 241 -8.02 -4.74 -7.52
CA PHE A 241 -7.57 -3.48 -6.95
C PHE A 241 -8.46 -3.09 -5.77
N HIS A 242 -7.88 -2.54 -4.72
CA HIS A 242 -8.63 -1.89 -3.64
C HIS A 242 -7.73 -0.95 -2.83
N GLU A 243 -8.36 -0.07 -2.07
CA GLU A 243 -7.68 0.72 -1.05
C GLU A 243 -7.06 -0.19 0.01
N THR A 244 -5.81 0.08 0.37
CA THR A 244 -5.11 -0.63 1.44
C THR A 244 -5.82 -0.48 2.78
N THR A 245 -5.93 -1.57 3.54
CA THR A 245 -6.48 -1.57 4.91
C THR A 245 -5.40 -1.43 5.97
N THR A 246 -4.13 -1.41 5.56
CA THR A 246 -2.94 -1.34 6.41
C THR A 246 -1.92 -0.38 5.81
N TYR A 247 -0.85 -0.06 6.56
CA TYR A 247 0.23 0.79 6.05
C TYR A 247 0.87 0.19 4.80
N LEU A 248 0.76 0.90 3.66
CA LEU A 248 1.12 0.38 2.34
C LEU A 248 2.61 0.02 2.24
N HIS A 249 3.48 0.79 2.89
CA HIS A 249 4.93 0.60 2.81
C HIS A 249 5.49 -0.42 3.80
N ASN A 250 4.63 -1.20 4.47
CA ASN A 250 5.08 -2.42 5.14
C ASN A 250 4.98 -3.59 4.15
N PRO A 251 6.10 -4.12 3.62
CA PRO A 251 6.07 -5.15 2.59
C PRO A 251 5.69 -6.54 3.14
N TRP A 252 5.80 -6.78 4.44
CA TRP A 252 5.72 -8.11 5.05
C TRP A 252 4.30 -8.55 5.44
N ILE A 253 3.36 -7.60 5.47
CA ILE A 253 1.99 -7.83 5.93
C ILE A 253 0.98 -7.96 4.78
N GLY A 254 1.48 -8.04 3.54
CA GLY A 254 0.61 -8.20 2.40
C GLY A 254 1.21 -7.86 1.05
N SER A 255 0.38 -7.85 0.01
CA SER A 255 -1.01 -8.34 0.04
C SER A 255 -1.08 -9.88 -0.04
N HIS A 256 -2.29 -10.44 0.03
CA HIS A 256 -2.54 -11.85 -0.30
C HIS A 256 -2.92 -12.04 -1.78
N GLY A 257 -2.35 -11.24 -2.68
CA GLY A 257 -2.53 -11.33 -4.13
C GLY A 257 -3.15 -10.08 -4.75
N CYS A 258 -3.99 -9.36 -4.01
CA CYS A 258 -4.60 -8.10 -4.45
C CYS A 258 -3.58 -6.98 -4.73
N VAL A 259 -4.01 -5.96 -5.47
CA VAL A 259 -3.21 -4.76 -5.74
C VAL A 259 -3.66 -3.66 -4.80
N ASN A 260 -2.95 -3.47 -3.67
CA ASN A 260 -3.30 -2.47 -2.66
C ASN A 260 -2.91 -1.06 -3.12
N LEU A 261 -3.79 -0.08 -2.92
CA LEU A 261 -3.62 1.30 -3.36
C LEU A 261 -3.79 2.26 -2.17
N LEU A 262 -3.17 3.44 -2.25
CA LEU A 262 -3.53 4.55 -1.36
C LEU A 262 -4.95 5.02 -1.68
N HIS A 263 -5.68 5.55 -0.70
CA HIS A 263 -7.06 6.02 -0.85
C HIS A 263 -7.29 6.86 -2.13
N ARG A 264 -6.52 7.94 -2.29
CA ARG A 264 -6.59 8.83 -3.46
C ARG A 264 -6.45 8.09 -4.79
N ASP A 265 -5.56 7.10 -4.83
CA ASP A 265 -5.25 6.34 -6.04
C ASP A 265 -6.29 5.25 -6.31
N ALA A 266 -6.85 4.65 -5.26
CA ALA A 266 -7.95 3.70 -5.35
C ALA A 266 -9.20 4.37 -5.94
N VAL A 267 -9.58 5.54 -5.41
CA VAL A 267 -10.69 6.36 -5.93
C VAL A 267 -10.45 6.69 -7.40
N ARG A 268 -9.26 7.23 -7.73
CA ARG A 268 -8.95 7.66 -9.09
C ARG A 268 -8.99 6.51 -10.09
N LEU A 269 -8.41 5.36 -9.74
CA LEU A 269 -8.41 4.19 -10.61
C LEU A 269 -9.84 3.65 -10.77
N TRP A 270 -10.64 3.65 -9.71
CA TRP A 270 -12.04 3.21 -9.74
C TRP A 270 -12.91 4.13 -10.60
N GLU A 271 -12.74 5.44 -10.54
CA GLU A 271 -13.45 6.39 -11.40
C GLU A 271 -13.06 6.26 -12.87
N LEU A 272 -11.77 6.03 -13.15
CA LEU A 272 -11.27 5.90 -14.51
C LEU A 272 -11.80 4.63 -15.22
N GLY A 273 -11.91 3.53 -14.47
CA GLY A 273 -12.22 2.22 -15.02
C GLY A 273 -13.71 1.88 -15.03
N SER A 274 -14.09 1.06 -16.00
CA SER A 274 -15.37 0.34 -16.03
C SER A 274 -15.13 -1.17 -16.01
N VAL A 275 -16.20 -1.94 -15.79
CA VAL A 275 -16.18 -3.37 -16.15
C VAL A 275 -15.78 -3.50 -17.63
N GLY A 276 -14.93 -4.47 -17.94
CA GLY A 276 -14.29 -4.65 -19.24
C GLY A 276 -12.98 -3.87 -19.44
N THR A 277 -12.58 -2.98 -18.53
CA THR A 277 -11.28 -2.28 -18.63
C THR A 277 -10.14 -3.30 -18.61
N ARG A 278 -9.23 -3.20 -19.59
CA ARG A 278 -8.08 -4.12 -19.69
C ARG A 278 -7.13 -3.90 -18.52
N VAL A 279 -6.60 -4.99 -17.98
CA VAL A 279 -5.57 -4.99 -16.94
C VAL A 279 -4.37 -5.77 -17.45
N VAL A 280 -3.17 -5.19 -17.38
CA VAL A 280 -1.92 -5.87 -17.73
C VAL A 280 -1.04 -5.91 -16.49
N VAL A 281 -0.73 -7.11 -16.03
CA VAL A 281 0.17 -7.37 -14.90
C VAL A 281 1.46 -7.97 -15.44
N PHE A 282 2.59 -7.33 -15.15
CA PHE A 282 3.89 -7.71 -15.70
C PHE A 282 5.03 -7.54 -14.69
N GLY A 283 6.16 -8.19 -14.99
CA GLY A 283 7.31 -8.23 -14.10
C GLY A 283 7.11 -9.22 -12.96
N HIS A 284 7.88 -9.07 -11.90
CA HIS A 284 7.83 -9.92 -10.72
C HIS A 284 8.17 -9.12 -9.47
N ARG A 285 7.42 -9.30 -8.37
CA ARG A 285 7.68 -8.59 -7.12
C ARG A 285 8.98 -9.12 -6.50
N PRO A 286 9.93 -8.26 -6.11
CA PRO A 286 11.13 -8.72 -5.42
C PRO A 286 10.79 -9.51 -4.14
N GLY A 287 11.40 -10.70 -4.01
CA GLY A 287 11.22 -11.58 -2.85
C GLY A 287 9.96 -12.46 -2.88
N THR A 288 9.26 -12.56 -4.01
CA THR A 288 8.15 -13.51 -4.20
C THR A 288 8.46 -14.56 -5.25
#